data_AF-A0A6B3FZS2-F1
#
_entry.id   AF-A0A6B3FZS2-F1
#
_cell.length_a   1.000
_cell.length_b   1.000
_cell.length_c   1.000
_cell.angle_alpha   90.00
_cell.angle_beta   90.00
_cell.angle_gamma   90.00
#
_symmetry.space_group_name_H-M   'P 1'
#
loop_
_entity.id
_entity.type
_entity.pdbx_description
1 polymer ?
#
loop_
_entity_poly.entity_id
_entity_poly.type
_entity_poly.pdbx_seq_one_letter_code
_entity_poly.pdbx_strand_id
1 'polypeptide(L)' 'AVSVAETGGQNLHRRAEIGLAVVSGDTGHLTDVLDRCERLVAGRPEVELLSVRRRLHSDED' A
#
# COMPACT_ATOMS: atom_id res chain seq x y z
N ALA A 1 -9.48 6.66 -7.35
CA ALA A 1 -8.37 6.00 -8.08
C ALA A 1 -7.19 5.86 -7.13
N VAL A 2 -6.31 4.88 -7.33
CA VAL A 2 -5.12 4.66 -6.48
C VAL A 2 -3.88 4.72 -7.38
N SER A 3 -2.82 5.37 -6.90
CA SER A 3 -1.49 5.36 -7.53
C SER A 3 -0.65 4.27 -6.90
N VAL A 4 0.07 3.49 -7.74
CA VAL A 4 0.87 2.35 -7.29
C VAL A 4 2.21 2.35 -8.02
N ALA A 5 3.29 2.04 -7.29
CA ALA A 5 4.62 1.90 -7.86
C ALA A 5 5.47 0.91 -7.06
N GLU A 6 6.52 0.37 -7.67
CA GLU A 6 7.62 -0.25 -6.95
C GLU A 6 8.51 0.85 -6.37
N THR A 7 8.67 0.88 -5.04
CA THR A 7 9.34 1.97 -4.32
C THR A 7 10.65 1.57 -3.67
N GLY A 8 10.98 0.28 -3.67
CA GLY A 8 12.22 -0.24 -3.07
C GLY A 8 12.45 -1.71 -3.38
N GLY A 9 13.65 -2.21 -3.05
CA GLY A 9 13.99 -3.62 -3.20
C GLY A 9 14.34 -4.07 -4.63
N GLN A 10 14.44 -3.15 -5.61
CA GLN A 10 14.65 -3.44 -7.03
C GLN A 10 15.92 -4.28 -7.31
N ASN A 11 16.91 -4.20 -6.43
CA ASN A 11 18.19 -4.92 -6.56
C ASN A 11 18.23 -6.25 -5.79
N LEU A 12 17.11 -6.65 -5.18
CA LEU A 12 17.01 -7.87 -4.39
C LEU A 12 16.33 -8.97 -5.20
N HIS A 13 16.85 -10.20 -5.11
CA HIS A 13 16.19 -11.33 -5.75
C HIS A 13 14.89 -11.68 -5.00
N ARG A 14 13.77 -11.74 -5.74
CA ARG A 14 12.43 -12.12 -5.23
C ARG A 14 11.95 -11.27 -4.05
N ARG A 15 12.32 -10.00 -4.02
CA ARG A 15 11.79 -9.00 -3.09
C ARG A 15 11.43 -7.75 -3.86
N ALA A 16 10.32 -7.13 -3.47
CA ALA A 16 9.89 -5.84 -3.96
C ALA A 16 9.19 -5.10 -2.82
N GLU A 17 9.38 -3.80 -2.74
CA GLU A 17 8.56 -2.91 -1.94
C GLU A 17 7.56 -2.22 -2.87
N ILE A 18 6.27 -2.36 -2.59
CA ILE A 18 5.20 -1.75 -3.37
C ILE A 18 4.59 -0.62 -2.56
N GLY A 19 4.66 0.60 -3.09
CA GLY A 19 4.01 1.77 -2.54
C GLY A 19 2.62 1.97 -3.15
N LEU A 20 1.66 2.32 -2.30
CA LEU A 20 0.32 2.74 -2.71
C LEU A 20 0.00 4.12 -2.13
N ALA A 21 -0.67 4.95 -2.92
CA ALA A 21 -1.14 6.26 -2.49
C ALA A 21 -2.55 6.54 -3.00
N VAL A 22 -3.36 7.14 -2.14
CA VAL A 22 -4.72 7.59 -2.44
C VAL A 22 -4.95 8.93 -1.76
N VAL A 23 -5.69 9.81 -2.42
CA VAL A 23 -6.13 11.09 -1.87
C VAL A 23 -7.66 11.04 -1.74
N SER A 24 -8.15 11.49 -0.60
CA SER A 24 -9.57 11.51 -0.26
C SER A 24 -9.86 12.70 0.65
N GLY A 25 -11.07 13.27 0.57
CA GLY A 25 -11.57 14.25 1.55
C GLY A 25 -12.16 13.60 2.81
N ASP A 26 -12.20 12.26 2.86
CA ASP A 26 -12.68 11.48 4.00
C ASP A 26 -11.66 10.40 4.38
N THR A 27 -11.27 10.39 5.66
CA THR A 27 -10.33 9.43 6.26
C THR A 27 -10.91 8.02 6.32
N GLY A 28 -12.23 7.89 6.45
CA GLY A 28 -12.92 6.60 6.41
C GLY A 28 -12.72 5.92 5.05
N HIS A 29 -13.06 6.63 3.97
CA HIS A 29 -12.85 6.18 2.61
C HIS A 29 -11.38 5.86 2.32
N LEU A 30 -10.45 6.69 2.79
CA LEU A 30 -9.02 6.44 2.63
C LEU A 30 -8.61 5.12 3.28
N THR A 31 -9.04 4.89 4.51
CA THR A 31 -8.75 3.66 5.26
C THR A 31 -9.33 2.44 4.56
N ASP A 32 -10.60 2.50 4.12
CA ASP A 32 -11.28 1.42 3.41
C ASP A 32 -10.57 1.02 2.11
N VAL A 33 -10.05 2.00 1.37
CA VAL A 33 -9.31 1.74 0.13
C VAL A 33 -7.98 1.06 0.43
N LEU A 34 -7.20 1.57 1.39
CA LEU A 34 -5.91 0.96 1.79
C LEU A 34 -6.11 -0.48 2.31
N ASP A 35 -7.14 -0.69 3.14
CA ASP A 35 -7.57 -1.99 3.64
C ASP A 35 -7.86 -3.00 2.54
N ARG A 36 -8.59 -2.58 1.49
CA ARG A 36 -8.89 -3.42 0.34
C ARG A 36 -7.63 -3.77 -0.44
N CYS A 37 -6.72 -2.82 -0.63
CA CYS A 37 -5.45 -3.07 -1.31
C CYS A 37 -4.58 -4.07 -0.54
N GLU A 38 -4.49 -3.94 0.77
CA GLU A 38 -3.73 -4.88 1.60
C GLU A 38 -4.32 -6.28 1.59
N ARG A 39 -5.65 -6.42 1.74
CA ARG A 39 -6.33 -7.71 1.63
C ARG A 39 -6.13 -8.34 0.25
N LEU A 40 -6.13 -7.54 -0.82
CA LEU A 40 -5.87 -8.01 -2.17
C LEU A 40 -4.46 -8.60 -2.31
N VAL A 41 -3.44 -7.98 -1.72
CA VAL A 41 -2.06 -8.48 -1.78
C VAL A 41 -1.87 -9.68 -0.86
N ALA A 42 -2.37 -9.61 0.38
CA ALA A 42 -2.28 -10.69 1.36
C ALA A 42 -3.00 -11.98 0.91
N GLY A 43 -4.03 -11.85 0.07
CA GLY A 43 -4.78 -12.99 -0.48
C GLY A 43 -4.11 -13.68 -1.68
N ARG A 44 -2.93 -13.25 -2.13
CA ARG A 44 -2.25 -13.85 -3.29
C ARG A 44 -1.36 -15.02 -2.88
N PRO A 45 -1.60 -16.25 -3.36
CA PRO A 45 -0.79 -17.41 -3.00
C PRO A 45 0.64 -17.37 -3.59
N GLU A 46 0.89 -16.55 -4.60
CA GLU A 46 2.18 -16.47 -5.30
C GLU A 46 3.22 -15.59 -4.60
N VAL A 47 2.80 -14.79 -3.61
CA VAL A 47 3.67 -13.84 -2.90
C VAL A 47 3.45 -13.91 -1.39
N GLU A 48 4.51 -13.66 -0.63
CA GLU A 48 4.44 -13.57 0.83
C GLU A 48 4.48 -12.10 1.26
N LEU A 49 3.48 -11.67 2.03
CA LEU A 49 3.45 -10.31 2.57
C LEU A 49 4.32 -10.22 3.82
N LEU A 50 5.55 -9.73 3.65
CA LEU A 50 6.54 -9.69 4.73
C LEU A 50 6.28 -8.58 5.77
N SER A 51 5.80 -7.43 5.32
CA SER A 51 5.52 -6.29 6.19
C SER A 51 4.59 -5.28 5.52
N VAL A 52 3.83 -4.55 6.33
CA VAL A 52 2.97 -3.45 5.90
C VAL A 52 3.27 -2.24 6.78
N ARG A 53 3.31 -1.05 6.16
CA ARG A 53 3.40 0.23 6.89
C ARG A 53 2.42 1.21 6.27
N ARG A 54 1.66 1.91 7.11
CA ARG A 54 0.75 2.98 6.71
C ARG A 54 1.23 4.32 7.24
N ARG A 55 1.04 5.35 6.42
CA ARG A 55 1.18 6.76 6.83
C ARG A 55 -0.02 7.52 6.28
N LEU A 56 -0.56 8.39 7.12
CA LEU A 56 -1.57 9.36 6.73
C LEU A 56 -0.88 10.72 6.70
N HIS A 57 -1.24 11.52 5.70
CA HIS A 57 -0.79 12.90 5.57
C HIS A 57 -2.04 13.76 5.55
N SER A 58 -2.12 14.68 6.51
CA SER A 58 -3.22 15.64 6.65
C SER A 58 -2.66 17.05 6.64
N ASP A 59 -3.53 18.05 6.54
CA ASP A 59 -3.11 19.47 6.60
C ASP A 59 -2.59 19.87 8.00
N GLU A 60 -2.79 19.00 9.00
CA GLU A 60 -2.30 19.17 10.36
C GLU A 60 -0.84 18.68 10.53
N ASP A 61 -0.24 18.07 9.50
CA ASP A 61 1.14 17.54 9.48
C ASP A 61 2.17 18.45 8.78
#